data_AF-A0A4Q5T1K2-F1
#
_entry.id   AF-A0A4Q5T1K2-F1
#
_cell.length_a   1.000
_cell.length_b   1.000
_cell.length_c   1.000
_cell.angle_alpha   90.00
_cell.angle_beta   90.00
_cell.angle_gamma   90.00
#
_symmetry.space_group_name_H-M   'P 1'
#
loop_
_entity.id
_entity.type
_entity.pdbx_description
1 polymer ?
#
loop_
_entity_poly.entity_id
_entity_poly.type
_entity_poly.pdbx_seq_one_letter_code
_entity_poly.pdbx_strand_id
1 'polypeptide(L)' 'NHYHKPSDQIDLPFDWSSAAKFARVNYAVARALADADQRPSWNKGDFFGLQFDGYGAK' A
#
# COMPACT_ATOMS: atom_id res chain seq x y z
N ASN A 1 4.88 13.15 20.18
CA ASN A 1 3.67 13.87 19.71
C ASN A 1 4.05 14.73 18.51
N HIS A 2 4.24 14.11 17.34
CA HIS A 2 4.73 14.81 16.12
C HIS A 2 3.76 14.71 14.93
N TYR A 3 2.75 13.84 14.99
CA TYR A 3 1.77 13.60 13.92
C TYR A 3 1.13 14.90 13.39
N HIS A 4 1.18 15.09 12.06
CA HIS A 4 0.66 16.27 11.34
C HIS A 4 1.20 17.61 11.86
N LYS A 5 2.49 17.66 12.21
CA LYS A 5 3.15 18.89 12.66
C LYS A 5 4.49 19.09 11.95
N PRO A 6 4.97 20.35 11.83
CA PRO A 6 6.31 20.62 11.32
C PRO A 6 7.44 19.96 12.15
N SER A 7 7.16 19.51 13.37
CA SER A 7 8.09 18.75 14.19
C SER A 7 8.24 17.27 13.79
N ASP A 8 7.52 16.79 12.78
CA ASP A 8 7.62 15.42 12.24
C ASP A 8 8.80 15.33 11.27
N GLN A 9 10.00 15.24 11.82
CA GLN A 9 11.26 15.34 11.09
C GLN A 9 12.02 14.00 11.08
N ILE A 10 12.96 13.85 10.17
CA ILE A 10 13.68 12.58 9.93
C ILE A 10 14.69 12.21 11.03
N ASP A 11 15.06 13.19 11.87
CA ASP A 11 15.99 13.05 12.99
C ASP A 11 15.30 12.60 14.30
N LEU A 12 13.98 12.42 14.28
CA LEU A 12 13.25 11.76 15.36
C LEU A 12 13.73 10.31 15.56
N PRO A 13 13.49 9.70 16.74
CA PRO A 13 13.87 8.31 17.02
C PRO A 13 13.01 7.33 16.21
N PHE A 14 13.27 7.26 14.91
CA PHE A 14 12.48 6.54 13.94
C PHE A 14 12.82 5.05 13.97
N ASP A 15 11.80 4.19 13.99
CA ASP A 15 12.00 2.74 13.88
C ASP A 15 12.26 2.37 12.40
N TRP A 16 13.53 2.43 12.03
CA TRP A 16 14.00 2.09 10.69
C TRP A 16 13.75 0.62 10.33
N SER A 17 13.70 -0.28 11.32
CA SER A 17 13.44 -1.69 11.08
C SER A 17 12.00 -1.90 10.58
N SER A 18 11.04 -1.18 11.18
CA SER A 18 9.65 -1.16 10.75
C SER A 18 9.46 -0.52 9.37
N ALA A 19 10.13 0.60 9.06
CA ALA A 19 10.09 1.17 7.70
C ALA A 19 10.65 0.22 6.64
N ALA A 20 11.79 -0.42 6.91
CA ALA A 20 12.35 -1.39 5.98
C ALA A 20 11.41 -2.58 5.76
N LYS A 21 10.74 -3.07 6.82
CA LYS A 21 9.72 -4.12 6.70
C LYS A 21 8.52 -3.65 5.87
N PHE A 22 8.01 -2.45 6.13
CA PHE A 22 6.90 -1.86 5.38
C PHE A 22 7.23 -1.71 3.89
N ALA A 23 8.42 -1.18 3.57
CA ALA A 23 8.88 -1.03 2.19
C ALA A 23 8.98 -2.38 1.47
N ARG A 24 9.55 -3.41 2.10
CA ARG A 24 9.68 -4.76 1.52
C ARG A 24 8.33 -5.40 1.24
N VAL A 25 7.36 -5.27 2.15
CA VAL A 25 6.00 -5.82 1.93
C VAL A 25 5.32 -5.15 0.75
N ASN A 26 5.34 -3.81 0.68
CA ASN A 26 4.73 -3.08 -0.45
C ASN A 26 5.40 -3.42 -1.78
N TYR A 27 6.74 -3.54 -1.80
CA TYR A 27 7.48 -3.99 -2.97
C TYR A 27 7.06 -5.40 -3.40
N ALA A 28 6.99 -6.35 -2.46
CA ALA A 28 6.61 -7.72 -2.76
C ALA A 28 5.18 -7.81 -3.34
N VAL A 29 4.22 -7.04 -2.79
CA VAL A 29 2.86 -6.95 -3.31
C VAL A 29 2.86 -6.37 -4.73
N ALA A 30 3.52 -5.24 -4.95
CA ALA A 30 3.58 -4.59 -6.26
C ALA A 30 4.22 -5.52 -7.31
N ARG A 31 5.32 -6.20 -6.94
CA ARG A 31 6.00 -7.15 -7.82
C ARG A 31 5.11 -8.35 -8.13
N ALA A 32 4.45 -8.94 -7.13
CA ALA A 32 3.57 -10.09 -7.33
C ALA A 32 2.39 -9.75 -8.26
N LEU A 33 1.80 -8.55 -8.14
CA LEU A 33 0.72 -8.10 -9.01
C LEU A 33 1.20 -7.78 -10.43
N ALA A 34 2.39 -7.20 -10.57
CA ALA A 34 2.94 -6.83 -11.89
C ALA A 34 3.43 -8.04 -12.69
N ASP A 35 3.95 -9.07 -12.01
CA ASP A 35 4.46 -10.29 -12.63
C ASP A 35 3.41 -11.38 -12.84
N ALA A 36 2.20 -11.22 -12.30
CA ALA A 36 1.16 -12.22 -12.45
C ALA A 36 0.75 -12.38 -13.92
N ASP A 37 0.60 -13.63 -14.38
CA ASP A 37 0.12 -13.94 -15.73
C ASP A 37 -1.28 -13.36 -16.00
N GLN A 38 -2.10 -13.28 -14.95
CA GLN A 38 -3.45 -12.74 -15.01
C GLN A 38 -3.46 -11.27 -14.61
N ARG A 39 -4.25 -10.47 -15.32
CA ARG A 39 -4.50 -9.07 -14.96
C ARG A 39 -5.04 -8.99 -13.51
N PRO A 40 -4.47 -8.15 -12.64
CA PRO A 40 -5.00 -7.96 -11.30
C PRO A 40 -6.43 -7.41 -11.34
N SER A 41 -7.28 -7.92 -10.46
CA SER A 41 -8.69 -7.52 -10.34
C SER A 41 -9.01 -7.06 -8.92
N TRP A 42 -10.02 -6.23 -8.79
CA TRP A 42 -10.62 -5.94 -7.50
C TRP A 42 -11.32 -7.18 -6.94
N ASN A 43 -11.37 -7.27 -5.62
CA ASN A 43 -12.22 -8.25 -4.96
C ASN A 43 -13.69 -7.88 -5.20
N LYS A 44 -14.53 -8.89 -5.41
CA LYS A 44 -15.97 -8.70 -5.58
C LYS A 44 -16.55 -7.98 -4.35
N GLY A 45 -17.22 -6.85 -4.58
CA GLY A 45 -17.79 -6.02 -3.51
C GLY A 45 -16.82 -5.06 -2.84
N ASP A 46 -15.58 -4.93 -3.32
CA ASP A 46 -14.64 -3.93 -2.80
C ASP A 46 -15.21 -2.51 -2.96
N PHE A 47 -15.14 -1.70 -1.90
CA PHE A 47 -15.71 -0.34 -1.90
C PHE A 47 -15.11 0.53 -3.02
N PHE A 48 -13.78 0.55 -3.15
CA PHE A 48 -13.11 1.36 -4.16
C PHE A 48 -13.27 0.76 -5.55
N GLY A 49 -13.27 -0.57 -5.65
CA GLY A 49 -13.62 -1.28 -6.87
C GLY A 49 -15.01 -0.88 -7.38
N LEU A 50 -16.03 -0.83 -6.52
CA LEU A 50 -17.38 -0.42 -6.90
C LEU A 50 -17.49 1.07 -7.18
N GLN A 51 -16.89 1.91 -6.33
CA GLN A 51 -16.93 3.37 -6.45
C GLN A 51 -16.34 3.88 -7.76
N PHE A 52 -15.31 3.20 -8.27
CA PHE A 52 -14.57 3.59 -9.47
C PHE A 52 -14.73 2.62 -10.64
N ASP A 53 -15.73 1.73 -10.60
CA ASP A 53 -16.03 0.73 -11.64
C ASP A 53 -14.82 -0.13 -12.07
N GLY A 54 -14.05 -0.57 -11.07
CA GLY A 54 -12.85 -1.37 -11.24
C GLY A 54 -13.13 -2.79 -11.74
N TYR A 55 -12.24 -3.30 -12.60
CA TYR A 55 -12.31 -4.67 -13.14
C TYR A 55 -12.40 -5.73 -12.03
N GLY A 56 -13.39 -6.62 -12.10
CA GLY A 56 -13.64 -7.69 -11.12
C GLY A 56 -14.42 -7.28 -9.86
N ALA A 57 -14.74 -5.99 -9.69
CA ALA A 57 -15.45 -5.52 -8.50
C ALA A 57 -16.92 -5.97 -8.42
N LYS A 58 -17.56 -6.25 -9.57
CA LYS A 58 -18.97 -6.66 -9.69
C LYS A 58 -19.11 -8.17 -9.85
#